data_AF-A0A520HFF4-F1
#
_entry.id   AF-A0A520HFF4-F1
#
_cell.length_a   1.000
_cell.length_b   1.000
_cell.length_c   1.000
_cell.angle_alpha   90.00
_cell.angle_beta   90.00
_cell.angle_gamma   90.00
#
_symmetry.space_group_name_H-M   'P 1'
#
loop_
_entity.id
_entity.type
_entity.pdbx_description
1 polymer ?
#
loop_
_entity_poly.entity_id
_entity_poly.type
_entity_poly.pdbx_seq_one_letter_code
_entity_poly.pdbx_strand_id
1 'polypeptide(L)'
;MVFKELRIMRGPNMWSRDHHNIIAVKYIPEDIPALSAEQFHAVQEYFLLNFNDQQRSEQNTLSQFKWTIRLAALLQDKNFSHDLASPSPDILYGILQYKTEQGGVAALETAAQIITALVSAKEPVSFLNASLYIKEINLRNDFGPSTKIIVEAAQARNIPVQKGPAGYIILGQGENQQRISAARTAATSAIATNIACDKEDTKAFLESSHLPVPKGVLTEDLSHLQEIAESLGFPLVTKPLSGNHGRNVTCKIKTVEELIAGFS
;
A
#
# COMPACT_ATOMS: atom_id res chain seq x y z
N MET A 1 12.12 2.97 -22.22
CA MET A 1 11.53 1.68 -22.64
C MET A 1 10.01 1.76 -22.53
N VAL A 2 9.25 1.39 -23.55
CA VAL A 2 7.77 1.40 -23.54
C VAL A 2 7.28 -0.04 -23.55
N PHE A 3 6.48 -0.43 -22.55
CA PHE A 3 5.92 -1.76 -22.45
C PHE A 3 4.64 -1.83 -23.31
N LYS A 4 4.59 -2.74 -24.29
CA LYS A 4 3.45 -2.84 -25.23
C LYS A 4 2.19 -3.38 -24.56
N GLU A 5 2.34 -4.27 -23.60
CA GLU A 5 1.22 -4.84 -22.85
C GLU A 5 1.67 -5.20 -21.44
N LEU A 6 0.91 -4.76 -20.43
CA LEU A 6 1.15 -5.05 -19.02
C LEU A 6 -0.12 -5.68 -18.43
N ARG A 7 0.02 -6.90 -17.91
CA ARG A 7 -1.07 -7.63 -17.24
C ARG A 7 -0.74 -7.86 -15.78
N ILE A 8 -1.60 -7.34 -14.90
CA ILE A 8 -1.55 -7.60 -13.46
C ILE A 8 -2.38 -8.84 -13.16
N MET A 9 -1.77 -9.86 -12.56
CA MET A 9 -2.42 -11.12 -12.22
C MET A 9 -2.51 -11.28 -10.70
N ARG A 10 -3.71 -11.67 -10.23
CA ARG A 10 -4.07 -11.86 -8.82
C ARG A 10 -4.54 -13.30 -8.63
N GLY A 11 -3.75 -14.14 -7.97
CA GLY A 11 -4.08 -15.55 -7.74
C GLY A 11 -3.37 -16.54 -8.68
N PRO A 12 -3.89 -17.78 -8.75
CA PRO A 12 -3.38 -18.82 -9.65
C PRO A 12 -3.26 -18.31 -11.08
N ASN A 13 -2.14 -18.60 -11.71
CA ASN A 13 -1.82 -18.10 -13.04
C ASN A 13 -1.00 -19.13 -13.83
N MET A 14 -0.81 -18.87 -15.12
CA MET A 14 -0.09 -19.75 -16.02
C MET A 14 1.44 -19.61 -15.97
N TRP A 15 1.96 -18.59 -15.29
CA TRP A 15 3.39 -18.23 -15.32
C TRP A 15 4.17 -18.68 -14.10
N SER A 16 3.50 -18.89 -12.96
CA SER A 16 4.13 -19.37 -11.73
C SER A 16 3.15 -20.22 -10.92
N ARG A 17 3.67 -21.33 -10.38
CA ARG A 17 2.93 -22.18 -9.43
C ARG A 17 3.00 -21.65 -8.00
N ASP A 18 4.09 -20.96 -7.67
CA ASP A 18 4.42 -20.57 -6.30
C ASP A 18 4.08 -19.10 -6.00
N HIS A 19 3.92 -18.28 -7.05
CA HIS A 19 3.67 -16.85 -6.91
C HIS A 19 2.36 -16.44 -7.56
N HIS A 20 1.45 -15.91 -6.74
CA HIS A 20 0.11 -15.53 -7.14
C HIS A 20 -0.06 -14.05 -7.48
N ASN A 21 0.89 -13.21 -7.07
CA ASN A 21 0.88 -11.77 -7.33
C ASN A 21 2.01 -11.45 -8.29
N ILE A 22 1.70 -11.46 -9.60
CA ILE A 22 2.69 -11.23 -10.66
C ILE A 22 2.21 -10.21 -11.69
N ILE A 23 3.16 -9.47 -12.23
CA ILE A 23 2.99 -8.64 -13.41
C ILE A 23 3.64 -9.39 -14.57
N ALA A 24 2.85 -9.69 -15.61
CA ALA A 24 3.34 -10.23 -16.86
C ALA A 24 3.41 -9.09 -17.88
N VAL A 25 4.61 -8.81 -18.38
CA VAL A 25 4.86 -7.71 -19.31
C VAL A 25 5.34 -8.27 -20.64
N LYS A 26 4.59 -7.99 -21.70
CA LYS A 26 4.94 -8.41 -23.05
C LYS A 26 6.00 -7.49 -23.63
N TYR A 27 6.96 -8.12 -24.29
CA TYR A 27 8.09 -7.49 -24.94
C TYR A 27 8.35 -8.15 -26.29
N ILE A 28 8.66 -7.34 -27.31
CA ILE A 28 9.04 -7.82 -28.65
C ILE A 28 10.50 -7.45 -28.87
N PRO A 29 11.41 -8.43 -29.02
CA PRO A 29 12.85 -8.18 -29.10
C PRO A 29 13.29 -7.18 -30.17
N GLU A 30 12.59 -7.12 -31.30
CA GLU A 30 12.91 -6.20 -32.41
C GLU A 30 12.76 -4.72 -32.04
N ASP A 31 11.95 -4.37 -31.04
CA ASP A 31 11.69 -2.97 -30.69
C ASP A 31 12.82 -2.33 -29.87
N ILE A 32 13.67 -3.11 -29.20
CA ILE A 32 14.78 -2.57 -28.39
C ILE A 32 16.07 -3.33 -28.72
N PRO A 33 17.08 -2.63 -29.26
CA PRO A 33 18.31 -3.26 -29.67
C PRO A 33 19.05 -3.86 -28.49
N ALA A 34 19.84 -4.89 -28.78
CA ALA A 34 20.82 -5.41 -27.84
C ALA A 34 21.78 -4.28 -27.40
N LEU A 35 22.21 -4.35 -26.13
CA LEU A 35 23.19 -3.43 -25.57
C LEU A 35 24.49 -3.49 -26.38
N SER A 36 25.06 -2.32 -26.70
CA SER A 36 26.46 -2.24 -27.11
C SER A 36 27.39 -2.63 -25.95
N ALA A 37 28.66 -2.91 -26.23
CA ALA A 37 29.64 -3.25 -25.18
C ALA A 37 29.75 -2.15 -24.10
N GLU A 38 29.72 -0.88 -24.51
CA GLU A 38 29.77 0.28 -23.61
C GLU A 38 28.50 0.37 -22.74
N GLN A 39 27.33 0.23 -23.34
CA GLN A 39 26.06 0.26 -22.63
C GLN A 39 25.93 -0.92 -21.66
N PHE A 40 26.40 -2.09 -22.08
CA PHE A 40 26.45 -3.29 -21.24
C PHE A 40 27.36 -3.07 -20.02
N HIS A 41 28.55 -2.48 -20.21
CA HIS A 41 29.45 -2.14 -19.12
C HIS A 41 28.79 -1.18 -18.12
N ALA A 42 28.15 -0.11 -18.61
CA ALA A 42 27.45 0.86 -17.75
C ALA A 42 26.34 0.21 -16.90
N VAL A 43 25.57 -0.70 -17.50
CA VAL A 43 24.54 -1.45 -16.76
C VAL A 43 25.17 -2.42 -15.76
N GLN A 44 26.21 -3.16 -16.14
CA GLN A 44 26.90 -4.06 -15.23
C GLN A 44 27.52 -3.34 -14.03
N GLU A 45 28.17 -2.20 -14.26
CA GLU A 45 28.79 -1.38 -13.22
C GLU A 45 27.75 -0.89 -12.21
N TYR A 46 26.59 -0.41 -12.68
CA TYR A 46 25.49 -0.02 -11.80
C TYR A 46 25.06 -1.17 -10.89
N PHE A 47 24.95 -2.39 -11.42
CA PHE A 47 24.57 -3.55 -10.60
C PHE A 47 25.67 -3.97 -9.63
N LEU A 48 26.93 -3.94 -10.05
CA LEU A 48 28.07 -4.29 -9.22
C LEU A 48 28.16 -3.37 -7.99
N LEU A 49 28.02 -2.06 -8.20
CA LEU A 49 28.08 -1.05 -7.14
C LEU A 49 26.95 -1.17 -6.11
N ASN A 50 25.74 -1.54 -6.56
CA ASN A 50 24.56 -1.53 -5.69
C ASN A 50 24.26 -2.87 -5.01
N PHE A 51 24.71 -4.00 -5.58
CA PHE A 51 24.29 -5.32 -5.13
C PHE A 51 25.44 -6.27 -4.75
N ASN A 52 26.71 -5.88 -4.96
CA ASN A 52 27.87 -6.75 -4.72
C ASN A 52 27.71 -8.14 -5.39
N ASP A 53 26.99 -8.18 -6.50
CA ASP A 53 26.49 -9.42 -7.07
C ASP A 53 27.57 -10.07 -7.95
N GLN A 54 28.15 -11.17 -7.46
CA GLN A 54 29.16 -11.96 -8.18
C GLN A 54 28.56 -13.12 -8.99
N GLN A 55 27.24 -13.23 -9.12
CA GLN A 55 26.62 -14.30 -9.92
C GLN A 55 26.83 -14.08 -11.43
N ARG A 56 27.95 -14.61 -11.94
CA ARG A 56 28.43 -14.48 -13.34
C ARG A 56 27.51 -15.07 -14.42
N SER A 57 26.64 -16.02 -14.10
CA SER A 57 25.87 -16.76 -15.12
C SER A 57 24.72 -15.95 -15.74
N GLU A 58 24.12 -15.02 -14.99
CA GLU A 58 23.03 -14.15 -15.48
C GLU A 58 23.52 -12.82 -16.06
N GLN A 59 24.79 -12.48 -15.84
CA GLN A 59 25.39 -11.19 -16.20
C GLN A 59 25.75 -11.04 -17.68
N ASN A 60 25.77 -12.13 -18.46
CA ASN A 60 26.20 -12.11 -19.88
C ASN A 60 25.06 -11.79 -20.87
N THR A 61 23.96 -11.21 -20.41
CA THR A 61 22.84 -10.84 -21.28
C THR A 61 23.02 -9.44 -21.87
N LEU A 62 22.91 -9.33 -23.20
CA LEU A 62 22.83 -8.03 -23.89
C LEU A 62 21.39 -7.49 -23.94
N SER A 63 20.41 -8.20 -23.37
CA SER A 63 19.01 -7.79 -23.36
C SER A 63 18.77 -6.70 -22.30
N GLN A 64 18.44 -5.49 -22.75
CA GLN A 64 17.99 -4.39 -21.88
C GLN A 64 16.79 -4.82 -21.03
N PHE A 65 15.85 -5.55 -21.64
CA PHE A 65 14.63 -6.01 -20.97
C PHE A 65 14.92 -6.94 -19.81
N LYS A 66 15.85 -7.91 -19.96
CA LYS A 66 16.25 -8.81 -18.87
C LYS A 66 16.79 -8.03 -17.67
N TRP A 67 17.63 -7.02 -17.93
CA TRP A 67 18.14 -6.13 -16.87
C TRP A 67 17.04 -5.32 -16.20
N THR A 68 16.08 -4.80 -16.98
CA THR A 68 14.93 -4.06 -16.44
C THR A 68 14.08 -4.92 -15.50
N ILE A 69 13.72 -6.14 -15.90
CA ILE A 69 12.90 -7.04 -15.07
C ILE A 69 13.62 -7.42 -13.77
N ARG A 70 14.93 -7.70 -13.84
CA ARG A 70 15.76 -7.98 -12.66
C ARG A 70 15.84 -6.77 -11.73
N LEU A 71 16.10 -5.58 -12.26
CA LEU A 71 16.17 -4.36 -11.46
C LEU A 71 14.83 -4.06 -10.77
N ALA A 72 13.71 -4.26 -11.47
CA ALA A 72 12.38 -4.06 -10.91
C ALA A 72 12.10 -4.97 -9.70
N ALA A 73 12.58 -6.21 -9.71
CA ALA A 73 12.51 -7.08 -8.54
C ALA A 73 13.37 -6.56 -7.38
N LEU A 74 14.63 -6.22 -7.67
CA LEU A 74 15.59 -5.74 -6.67
C LEU A 74 15.17 -4.40 -6.02
N LEU A 75 14.50 -3.51 -6.77
CA LEU A 75 13.96 -2.27 -6.24
C LEU A 75 12.89 -2.50 -5.15
N GLN A 76 12.16 -3.61 -5.23
CA GLN A 76 11.15 -3.99 -4.22
C GLN A 76 11.81 -4.62 -2.99
N ASP A 77 12.55 -5.72 -3.18
CA ASP A 77 13.39 -6.40 -2.19
C ASP A 77 14.14 -7.57 -2.89
N LYS A 78 15.27 -8.03 -2.33
CA LYS A 78 16.05 -9.15 -2.87
C LYS A 78 15.30 -10.47 -2.97
N ASN A 79 14.19 -10.63 -2.23
CA ASN A 79 13.41 -11.86 -2.21
C ASN A 79 12.29 -11.91 -3.27
N PHE A 80 12.10 -10.85 -4.07
CA PHE A 80 11.09 -10.87 -5.12
C PHE A 80 11.55 -11.68 -6.33
N SER A 81 10.74 -12.66 -6.72
CA SER A 81 11.02 -13.49 -7.89
C SER A 81 10.84 -12.71 -9.18
N HIS A 82 11.67 -13.01 -10.17
CA HIS A 82 11.48 -12.57 -11.54
C HIS A 82 11.89 -13.66 -12.51
N ASP A 83 11.27 -13.68 -13.69
CA ASP A 83 11.58 -14.67 -14.72
C ASP A 83 11.33 -14.09 -16.12
N LEU A 84 11.83 -14.78 -17.13
CA LEU A 84 11.55 -14.53 -18.53
C LEU A 84 10.92 -15.77 -19.16
N ALA A 85 9.81 -15.58 -19.85
CA ALA A 85 9.16 -16.63 -20.62
C ALA A 85 9.11 -16.27 -22.10
N SER A 86 9.42 -17.21 -22.99
CA SER A 86 9.36 -17.02 -24.44
C SER A 86 8.39 -18.03 -25.05
N PRO A 87 7.09 -17.70 -25.18
CA PRO A 87 6.12 -18.61 -25.80
C PRO A 87 6.36 -18.80 -27.31
N SER A 88 7.02 -17.84 -27.96
CA SER A 88 7.40 -17.88 -29.38
C SER A 88 8.67 -17.06 -29.58
N PRO A 89 9.49 -17.33 -30.62
CA PRO A 89 10.74 -16.59 -30.88
C PRO A 89 10.61 -15.06 -30.88
N ASP A 90 9.46 -14.54 -31.33
CA ASP A 90 9.22 -13.11 -31.53
C ASP A 90 8.57 -12.42 -30.32
N ILE A 91 8.24 -13.17 -29.25
CA ILE A 91 7.53 -12.64 -28.09
C ILE A 91 8.21 -13.13 -26.81
N LEU A 92 8.63 -12.17 -26.00
CA LEU A 92 9.15 -12.41 -24.66
C LEU A 92 8.18 -11.83 -23.62
N TYR A 93 8.05 -12.50 -22.50
CA TYR A 93 7.33 -12.02 -21.33
C TYR A 93 8.31 -11.88 -20.17
N GLY A 94 8.27 -10.71 -19.52
CA GLY A 94 8.88 -10.51 -18.21
C GLY A 94 7.85 -10.79 -17.14
N ILE A 95 8.17 -11.73 -16.25
CA ILE A 95 7.34 -12.09 -15.12
C ILE A 95 7.96 -11.49 -13.87
N LEU A 96 7.23 -10.63 -13.19
CA LEU A 96 7.70 -9.91 -12.01
C LEU A 96 6.75 -10.14 -10.84
N GLN A 97 7.24 -10.70 -9.74
CA GLN A 97 6.46 -10.74 -8.50
C GLN A 97 6.33 -9.33 -7.92
N TYR A 98 5.16 -9.04 -7.33
CA TYR A 98 4.93 -7.74 -6.68
C TYR A 98 4.38 -7.87 -5.26
N LYS A 99 4.71 -6.88 -4.42
CA LYS A 99 4.10 -6.73 -3.08
C LYS A 99 2.70 -6.13 -3.17
N THR A 100 2.63 -4.94 -3.76
CA THR A 100 1.38 -4.26 -4.11
C THR A 100 1.40 -3.99 -5.61
N GLU A 101 0.23 -3.92 -6.24
CA GLU A 101 0.14 -3.71 -7.70
C GLU A 101 0.81 -2.40 -8.10
N GLN A 102 0.53 -1.32 -7.35
CA GLN A 102 1.12 0.00 -7.54
C GLN A 102 2.63 -0.04 -7.35
N GLY A 103 3.12 -0.73 -6.32
CA GLY A 103 4.55 -0.87 -6.07
C GLY A 103 5.27 -1.64 -7.16
N GLY A 104 4.67 -2.73 -7.67
CA GLY A 104 5.24 -3.52 -8.76
C GLY A 104 5.30 -2.76 -10.09
N VAL A 105 4.22 -2.05 -10.45
CA VAL A 105 4.19 -1.21 -11.64
C VAL A 105 5.21 -0.08 -11.54
N ALA A 106 5.24 0.63 -10.40
CA ALA A 106 6.20 1.70 -10.18
C ALA A 106 7.64 1.17 -10.20
N ALA A 107 7.90 -0.03 -9.67
CA ALA A 107 9.23 -0.64 -9.71
C ALA A 107 9.66 -0.95 -11.14
N LEU A 108 8.74 -1.47 -11.96
CA LEU A 108 8.98 -1.76 -13.38
C LEU A 108 9.27 -0.47 -14.18
N GLU A 109 8.45 0.56 -13.99
CA GLU A 109 8.63 1.87 -14.64
C GLU A 109 9.93 2.54 -14.22
N THR A 110 10.24 2.53 -12.91
CA THR A 110 11.47 3.10 -12.36
C THR A 110 12.70 2.35 -12.87
N ALA A 111 12.66 1.02 -12.90
CA ALA A 111 13.72 0.20 -13.47
C ALA A 111 13.95 0.50 -14.96
N ALA A 112 12.87 0.64 -15.73
CA ALA A 112 12.95 0.99 -17.14
C ALA A 112 13.60 2.37 -17.34
N GLN A 113 13.28 3.34 -16.48
CA GLN A 113 13.90 4.67 -16.51
C GLN A 113 15.39 4.62 -16.20
N ILE A 114 15.79 3.89 -15.15
CA ILE A 114 17.20 3.72 -14.77
C ILE A 114 18.00 3.07 -15.91
N ILE A 115 17.52 1.94 -16.45
CA ILE A 115 18.19 1.26 -17.57
C ILE A 115 18.27 2.16 -18.80
N THR A 116 17.19 2.87 -19.13
CA THR A 116 17.18 3.81 -20.26
C THR A 116 18.19 4.95 -20.07
N ALA A 117 18.33 5.48 -18.84
CA ALA A 117 19.31 6.52 -18.52
C ALA A 117 20.74 6.01 -18.72
N LEU A 118 21.06 4.83 -18.19
CA LEU A 118 22.37 4.18 -18.35
C LEU A 118 22.72 3.95 -19.83
N VAL A 119 21.77 3.41 -20.61
CA VAL A 119 21.94 3.14 -22.05
C VAL A 119 22.13 4.43 -22.86
N SER A 120 21.56 5.54 -22.39
CA SER A 120 21.67 6.86 -23.01
C SER A 120 22.83 7.71 -22.47
N ALA A 121 23.72 7.12 -21.67
CA ALA A 121 24.83 7.82 -21.00
C ALA A 121 24.38 9.04 -20.17
N LYS A 122 23.24 8.93 -19.48
CA LYS A 122 22.70 9.93 -18.55
C LYS A 122 22.80 9.41 -17.11
N GLU A 123 22.89 10.34 -16.16
CA GLU A 123 22.86 10.04 -14.73
C GLU A 123 21.54 9.35 -14.35
N PRO A 124 21.55 8.10 -13.85
CA PRO A 124 20.34 7.44 -13.38
C PRO A 124 19.95 7.91 -11.98
N VAL A 125 18.69 7.71 -11.60
CA VAL A 125 18.30 7.80 -10.19
C VAL A 125 19.06 6.75 -9.37
N SER A 126 19.56 7.14 -8.19
CA SER A 126 20.26 6.21 -7.31
C SER A 126 19.35 5.06 -6.87
N PHE A 127 19.90 3.86 -6.74
CA PHE A 127 19.15 2.69 -6.31
C PHE A 127 18.44 2.92 -4.97
N LEU A 128 19.13 3.56 -4.02
CA LEU A 128 18.58 3.85 -2.70
C LEU A 128 17.31 4.72 -2.79
N ASN A 129 17.34 5.81 -3.56
CA ASN A 129 16.19 6.70 -3.70
C ASN A 129 15.04 6.01 -4.43
N ALA A 130 15.35 5.25 -5.50
CA ALA A 130 14.36 4.47 -6.21
C ALA A 130 13.71 3.42 -5.30
N SER A 131 14.49 2.66 -4.51
CA SER A 131 13.95 1.67 -3.57
C SER A 131 13.11 2.29 -2.45
N LEU A 132 13.53 3.44 -1.90
CA LEU A 132 12.74 4.18 -0.90
C LEU A 132 11.39 4.64 -1.46
N TYR A 133 11.39 5.15 -2.70
CA TYR A 133 10.17 5.53 -3.41
C TYR A 133 9.21 4.33 -3.58
N ILE A 134 9.71 3.17 -4.01
CA ILE A 134 8.89 1.95 -4.13
C ILE A 134 8.36 1.48 -2.76
N LYS A 135 9.17 1.58 -1.70
CA LYS A 135 8.74 1.28 -0.33
C LYS A 135 7.61 2.19 0.13
N GLU A 136 7.69 3.48 -0.16
CA GLU A 136 6.63 4.44 0.18
C GLU A 136 5.32 4.14 -0.53
N ILE A 137 5.37 3.82 -1.84
CA ILE A 137 4.19 3.39 -2.59
C ILE A 137 3.60 2.13 -1.98
N ASN A 138 4.44 1.13 -1.67
CA ASN A 138 3.98 -0.10 -1.04
C ASN A 138 3.29 0.18 0.30
N LEU A 139 3.88 1.01 1.16
CA LEU A 139 3.28 1.36 2.46
C LEU A 139 1.93 2.04 2.33
N ARG A 140 1.75 2.93 1.34
CA ARG A 140 0.47 3.60 1.08
C ARG A 140 -0.61 2.65 0.56
N ASN A 141 -0.22 1.57 -0.11
CA ASN A 141 -1.14 0.64 -0.77
C ASN A 141 -1.30 -0.71 -0.05
N ASP A 142 -0.55 -0.92 1.04
CA ASP A 142 -0.63 -2.10 1.90
C ASP A 142 -1.95 -2.10 2.70
N PHE A 143 -2.26 -3.24 3.32
CA PHE A 143 -3.41 -3.32 4.20
C PHE A 143 -3.17 -2.54 5.49
N GLY A 144 -4.17 -1.73 5.88
CA GLY A 144 -4.22 -1.13 7.22
C GLY A 144 -4.20 -2.22 8.31
N PRO A 145 -3.83 -1.87 9.55
CA PRO A 145 -3.54 -2.84 10.61
C PRO A 145 -4.72 -3.79 10.89
N SER A 146 -5.95 -3.27 10.98
CA SER A 146 -7.14 -4.09 11.19
C SER A 146 -7.40 -5.06 10.03
N THR A 147 -7.29 -4.57 8.79
CA THR A 147 -7.46 -5.41 7.59
C THR A 147 -6.41 -6.51 7.55
N LYS A 148 -5.14 -6.16 7.84
CA LYS A 148 -4.02 -7.10 7.81
C LYS A 148 -4.23 -8.26 8.77
N ILE A 149 -4.65 -7.98 10.01
CA ILE A 149 -4.94 -9.02 11.01
C ILE A 149 -6.05 -9.97 10.52
N ILE A 150 -7.11 -9.43 9.90
CA ILE A 150 -8.20 -10.27 9.36
C ILE A 150 -7.71 -11.12 8.18
N VAL A 151 -6.90 -10.55 7.29
CA VAL A 151 -6.32 -11.26 6.14
C VAL A 151 -5.40 -12.39 6.59
N GLU A 152 -4.50 -12.14 7.54
CA GLU A 152 -3.59 -13.15 8.10
C GLU A 152 -4.38 -14.27 8.78
N ALA A 153 -5.42 -13.92 9.54
CA ALA A 153 -6.31 -14.88 10.18
C ALA A 153 -7.10 -15.72 9.16
N ALA A 154 -7.51 -15.14 8.03
CA ALA A 154 -8.17 -15.86 6.93
C ALA A 154 -7.20 -16.82 6.23
N GLN A 155 -6.00 -16.36 5.91
CA GLN A 155 -4.94 -17.17 5.29
C GLN A 155 -4.54 -18.35 6.16
N ALA A 156 -4.38 -18.15 7.48
CA ALA A 156 -4.09 -19.23 8.44
C ALA A 156 -5.20 -20.30 8.51
N ARG A 157 -6.43 -19.95 8.08
CA ARG A 157 -7.58 -20.87 7.98
C ARG A 157 -7.78 -21.42 6.57
N ASN A 158 -6.83 -21.20 5.66
CA ASN A 158 -6.94 -21.53 4.24
C ASN A 158 -8.16 -20.90 3.55
N ILE A 159 -8.63 -19.75 4.04
CA ILE A 159 -9.69 -18.97 3.39
C ILE A 159 -9.04 -18.13 2.29
N PRO A 160 -9.46 -18.28 1.02
CA PRO A 160 -8.95 -17.46 -0.08
C PRO A 160 -9.18 -15.97 0.19
N VAL A 161 -8.17 -15.14 -0.10
CA VAL A 161 -8.23 -13.70 0.05
C VAL A 161 -7.93 -13.03 -1.28
N GLN A 162 -8.79 -12.10 -1.69
CA GLN A 162 -8.60 -11.30 -2.90
C GLN A 162 -8.89 -9.82 -2.61
N LYS A 163 -8.20 -8.93 -3.31
CA LYS A 163 -8.53 -7.50 -3.30
C LYS A 163 -9.59 -7.24 -4.37
N GLY A 164 -10.73 -6.71 -3.96
CA GLY A 164 -11.81 -6.30 -4.86
C GLY A 164 -11.57 -4.92 -5.47
N PRO A 165 -12.38 -4.53 -6.48
CA PRO A 165 -12.40 -3.16 -6.99
C PRO A 165 -12.67 -2.16 -5.84
N ALA A 166 -12.17 -0.93 -5.94
CA ALA A 166 -12.28 0.09 -4.88
C ALA A 166 -11.61 -0.27 -3.53
N GLY A 167 -10.81 -1.34 -3.45
CA GLY A 167 -9.91 -1.61 -2.32
C GLY A 167 -10.52 -2.36 -1.14
N TYR A 168 -11.76 -2.86 -1.24
CA TYR A 168 -12.28 -3.82 -0.27
C TYR A 168 -11.62 -5.20 -0.44
N ILE A 169 -11.72 -6.04 0.58
CA ILE A 169 -11.19 -7.40 0.57
C ILE A 169 -12.35 -8.40 0.45
N ILE A 170 -12.15 -9.40 -0.40
CA ILE A 170 -13.03 -10.55 -0.57
C ILE A 170 -12.37 -11.73 0.17
N LEU A 171 -13.11 -12.34 1.09
CA LEU A 171 -12.74 -13.54 1.81
C LEU A 171 -13.62 -14.69 1.32
N GLY A 172 -13.04 -15.86 1.05
CA GLY A 172 -13.79 -17.00 0.54
C GLY A 172 -14.06 -16.93 -0.96
N GLN A 173 -14.92 -17.82 -1.46
CA GLN A 173 -15.23 -17.97 -2.89
C GLN A 173 -16.70 -18.36 -3.09
N GLY A 174 -17.22 -18.09 -4.29
CA GLY A 174 -18.57 -18.48 -4.69
C GLY A 174 -19.66 -17.88 -3.81
N GLU A 175 -20.63 -18.68 -3.42
CA GLU A 175 -21.73 -18.29 -2.54
C GLU A 175 -21.26 -17.95 -1.11
N ASN A 176 -20.12 -18.48 -0.68
CA ASN A 176 -19.56 -18.30 0.67
C ASN A 176 -18.65 -17.07 0.77
N GLN A 177 -18.55 -16.25 -0.27
CA GLN A 177 -17.70 -15.06 -0.24
C GLN A 177 -18.24 -14.00 0.72
N GLN A 178 -17.34 -13.37 1.46
CA GLN A 178 -17.62 -12.23 2.34
C GLN A 178 -16.79 -11.03 1.91
N ARG A 179 -17.34 -9.82 2.05
CA ARG A 179 -16.64 -8.58 1.70
C ARG A 179 -16.38 -7.76 2.96
N ILE A 180 -15.16 -7.26 3.10
CA ILE A 180 -14.76 -6.41 4.21
C ILE A 180 -14.06 -5.13 3.76
N SER A 181 -14.24 -4.06 4.53
CA SER A 181 -13.48 -2.81 4.40
C SER A 181 -13.04 -2.39 5.80
N ALA A 182 -11.73 -2.35 6.03
CA ALA A 182 -11.18 -2.31 7.39
C ALA A 182 -11.77 -3.47 8.23
N ALA A 183 -12.40 -3.16 9.37
CA ALA A 183 -13.11 -4.14 10.19
C ALA A 183 -14.61 -4.26 9.88
N ARG A 184 -15.14 -3.52 8.90
CA ARG A 184 -16.57 -3.54 8.54
C ARG A 184 -16.86 -4.69 7.59
N THR A 185 -18.02 -5.31 7.73
CA THR A 185 -18.50 -6.42 6.89
C THR A 185 -19.80 -6.02 6.19
N ALA A 186 -20.30 -6.88 5.30
CA ALA A 186 -21.62 -6.71 4.69
C ALA A 186 -22.79 -6.68 5.72
N ALA A 187 -22.58 -7.23 6.92
CA ALA A 187 -23.55 -7.20 8.01
C ALA A 187 -23.46 -5.92 8.87
N THR A 188 -22.45 -5.08 8.67
CA THR A 188 -22.32 -3.81 9.38
C THR A 188 -23.36 -2.82 8.87
N SER A 189 -24.33 -2.46 9.72
CA SER A 189 -25.37 -1.47 9.38
C SER A 189 -24.75 -0.10 9.08
N ALA A 190 -25.13 0.46 7.92
CA ALA A 190 -24.73 1.81 7.53
C ALA A 190 -25.26 2.86 8.52
N ILE A 191 -26.51 2.71 8.96
CA ILE A 191 -27.13 3.62 9.93
C ILE A 191 -26.40 3.54 11.27
N ALA A 192 -26.12 2.33 11.76
CA ALA A 192 -25.40 2.16 13.03
C ALA A 192 -23.97 2.72 12.95
N THR A 193 -23.30 2.57 11.80
CA THR A 193 -21.97 3.15 11.58
C THR A 193 -22.02 4.67 11.61
N ASN A 194 -23.00 5.28 10.95
CA ASN A 194 -23.16 6.74 10.95
C ASN A 194 -23.41 7.27 12.37
N ILE A 195 -24.34 6.64 13.12
CA ILE A 195 -24.61 6.99 14.52
C ILE A 195 -23.32 6.87 15.34
N ALA A 196 -22.59 5.76 15.24
CA ALA A 196 -21.36 5.51 16.00
C ALA A 196 -20.19 6.45 15.64
N CYS A 197 -20.19 7.01 14.43
CA CYS A 197 -19.18 7.97 13.99
C CYS A 197 -19.46 9.39 14.50
N ASP A 198 -20.72 9.73 14.79
CA ASP A 198 -21.09 11.03 15.34
C ASP A 198 -21.23 10.95 16.87
N LYS A 199 -20.53 11.85 17.57
CA LYS A 199 -20.45 11.82 19.03
C LYS A 199 -21.76 12.22 19.70
N GLU A 200 -22.51 13.16 19.11
CA GLU A 200 -23.78 13.61 19.65
C GLU A 200 -24.88 12.59 19.33
N ASP A 201 -24.93 12.06 18.11
CA ASP A 201 -25.89 11.01 17.76
C ASP A 201 -25.67 9.75 18.60
N THR A 202 -24.41 9.35 18.82
CA THR A 202 -24.07 8.23 19.71
C THR A 202 -24.58 8.47 21.12
N LYS A 203 -24.35 9.67 21.67
CA LYS A 203 -24.78 10.02 23.03
C LYS A 203 -26.30 9.99 23.14
N ALA A 204 -27.01 10.63 22.23
CA ALA A 204 -28.48 10.65 22.20
C ALA A 204 -29.06 9.24 22.04
N PHE A 205 -28.47 8.41 21.17
CA PHE A 205 -28.90 7.01 20.99
C PHE A 205 -28.76 6.19 22.28
N LEU A 206 -27.62 6.30 22.97
CA LEU A 206 -27.38 5.60 24.23
C LEU A 206 -28.27 6.12 25.37
N GLU A 207 -28.45 7.44 25.49
CA GLU A 207 -29.35 8.07 26.48
C GLU A 207 -30.80 7.62 26.28
N SER A 208 -31.30 7.63 25.04
CA SER A 208 -32.66 7.16 24.73
C SER A 208 -32.87 5.68 25.06
N SER A 209 -31.78 4.90 25.07
CA SER A 209 -31.73 3.50 25.49
C SER A 209 -31.51 3.32 26.99
N HIS A 210 -31.54 4.40 27.77
CA HIS A 210 -31.31 4.42 29.22
C HIS A 210 -29.94 3.88 29.64
N LEU A 211 -28.95 3.95 28.75
CA LEU A 211 -27.57 3.60 29.04
C LEU A 211 -26.82 4.80 29.62
N PRO A 212 -25.91 4.57 30.58
CA PRO A 212 -25.14 5.65 31.17
C PRO A 212 -24.20 6.27 30.14
N VAL A 213 -24.28 7.58 29.96
CA VAL A 213 -23.35 8.36 29.13
C VAL A 213 -22.71 9.48 29.96
N PRO A 214 -21.48 9.91 29.62
CA PRO A 214 -20.89 11.07 30.26
C PRO A 214 -21.66 12.34 29.88
N LYS A 215 -21.87 13.22 30.88
CA LYS A 215 -22.34 14.59 30.65
C LYS A 215 -21.26 15.34 29.87
N GLY A 216 -21.69 16.20 28.95
CA GLY A 216 -20.80 16.97 28.08
C GLY A 216 -21.60 18.01 27.31
N VAL A 217 -20.93 19.08 26.90
CA VAL A 217 -21.49 20.23 26.21
C VAL A 217 -20.74 20.42 24.89
N LEU A 218 -21.49 20.60 23.80
CA LEU A 218 -20.95 21.07 22.53
C LEU A 218 -20.90 22.60 22.56
N THR A 219 -19.72 23.17 22.34
CA THR A 219 -19.55 24.62 22.22
C THR A 219 -18.54 24.93 21.12
N GLU A 220 -18.75 26.03 20.41
CA GLU A 220 -17.78 26.64 19.49
C GLU A 220 -17.16 27.91 20.11
N ASP A 221 -17.68 28.36 21.26
CA ASP A 221 -17.28 29.59 21.92
C ASP A 221 -16.36 29.31 23.12
N LEU A 222 -15.16 29.89 23.06
CA LEU A 222 -14.17 29.89 24.13
C LEU A 222 -14.67 30.59 25.39
N SER A 223 -15.55 31.59 25.26
CA SER A 223 -16.04 32.40 26.38
C SER A 223 -16.86 31.59 27.38
N HIS A 224 -17.55 30.53 26.93
CA HIS A 224 -18.39 29.66 27.76
C HIS A 224 -17.61 28.55 28.48
N LEU A 225 -16.31 28.36 28.21
CA LEU A 225 -15.56 27.22 28.74
C LEU A 225 -15.48 27.21 30.27
N GLN A 226 -15.39 28.38 30.91
CA GLN A 226 -15.35 28.46 32.36
C GLN A 226 -16.67 27.97 32.99
N GLU A 227 -17.80 28.46 32.49
CA GLU A 227 -19.13 28.06 32.98
C GLU A 227 -19.38 26.56 32.76
N ILE A 228 -18.95 26.04 31.60
CA ILE A 228 -19.03 24.60 31.29
C ILE A 228 -18.17 23.80 32.28
N ALA A 229 -16.96 24.26 32.60
CA ALA A 229 -16.06 23.59 33.53
C ALA A 229 -16.63 23.56 34.96
N GLU A 230 -17.21 24.67 35.42
CA GLU A 230 -17.87 24.76 36.72
C GLU A 230 -19.10 23.84 36.81
N SER A 231 -19.85 23.68 35.71
CA SER A 231 -21.03 22.81 35.64
C SER A 231 -20.69 21.33 35.60
N LEU A 232 -19.71 20.93 34.78
CA LEU A 232 -19.35 19.52 34.56
C LEU A 232 -18.37 18.98 35.61
N GLY A 233 -17.53 19.85 36.16
CA GLY A 233 -16.45 19.48 37.08
C GLY A 233 -15.27 18.77 36.40
N PHE A 234 -14.09 18.84 37.03
CA PHE A 234 -12.89 18.17 36.55
C PHE A 234 -12.79 16.71 37.05
N PRO A 235 -12.09 15.80 36.34
CA PRO A 235 -11.33 16.04 35.11
C PRO A 235 -12.18 16.06 33.84
N LEU A 236 -11.77 16.87 32.87
CA LEU A 236 -12.44 17.04 31.57
C LEU A 236 -11.66 16.43 30.40
N VAL A 237 -12.35 16.28 29.29
CA VAL A 237 -11.81 15.87 27.98
C VAL A 237 -12.39 16.80 26.91
N THR A 238 -11.54 17.41 26.08
CA THR A 238 -11.97 18.10 24.87
C THR A 238 -11.79 17.20 23.66
N LYS A 239 -12.73 17.29 22.72
CA LYS A 239 -12.68 16.57 21.44
C LYS A 239 -13.46 17.37 20.39
N PRO A 240 -12.98 17.49 19.13
CA PRO A 240 -13.78 18.09 18.07
C PRO A 240 -15.03 17.25 17.81
N LEU A 241 -16.13 17.88 17.39
CA LEU A 241 -17.34 17.15 17.01
C LEU A 241 -17.04 16.21 15.83
N SER A 242 -16.53 16.77 14.73
CA SER A 242 -16.09 16.03 13.55
C SER A 242 -14.59 15.73 13.62
N GLY A 243 -14.22 14.55 14.14
CA GLY A 243 -12.82 14.13 14.20
C GLY A 243 -12.68 12.63 14.43
N ASN A 244 -11.74 12.02 13.72
CA ASN A 244 -11.48 10.58 13.74
C ASN A 244 -10.10 10.26 14.31
N HIS A 245 -9.90 9.00 14.74
CA HIS A 245 -8.61 8.46 15.18
C HIS A 245 -7.94 9.20 16.34
N GLY A 246 -8.73 9.83 17.24
CA GLY A 246 -8.21 10.52 18.42
C GLY A 246 -7.45 11.81 18.12
N ARG A 247 -7.53 12.34 16.89
CA ARG A 247 -6.93 13.64 16.56
C ARG A 247 -7.64 14.76 17.31
N ASN A 248 -6.84 15.69 17.83
CA ASN A 248 -7.29 16.86 18.59
C ASN A 248 -8.14 16.49 19.82
N VAL A 249 -7.79 15.37 20.47
CA VAL A 249 -8.39 14.98 21.75
C VAL A 249 -7.41 15.34 22.87
N THR A 250 -7.83 16.20 23.79
CA THR A 250 -7.06 16.54 24.98
C THR A 250 -7.72 15.91 26.19
N CYS A 251 -7.01 15.01 26.85
CA CYS A 251 -7.52 14.24 27.99
C CYS A 251 -6.93 14.72 29.31
N LYS A 252 -7.60 14.38 30.42
CA LYS A 252 -7.12 14.62 31.80
C LYS A 252 -6.91 16.11 32.11
N ILE A 253 -7.75 16.97 31.54
CA ILE A 253 -7.77 18.40 31.82
C ILE A 253 -8.24 18.58 33.26
N LYS A 254 -7.50 19.35 34.06
CA LYS A 254 -7.75 19.59 35.49
C LYS A 254 -7.95 21.06 35.84
N THR A 255 -7.62 21.97 34.94
CA THR A 255 -7.78 23.42 35.14
C THR A 255 -8.45 24.09 33.93
N VAL A 256 -8.93 25.31 34.12
CA VAL A 256 -9.55 26.09 33.05
C VAL A 256 -8.51 26.50 32.00
N GLU A 257 -7.29 26.77 32.41
CA GLU A 257 -6.18 27.10 31.51
C GLU A 257 -5.85 25.91 30.60
N GLU A 258 -5.78 24.69 31.16
CA GLU A 258 -5.62 23.46 30.38
C GLU A 258 -6.82 23.21 29.45
N LEU A 259 -8.03 23.59 29.86
CA LEU A 259 -9.24 23.47 29.04
C LEU A 259 -9.18 24.39 27.82
N ILE A 260 -8.80 25.65 28.02
CA ILE A 260 -8.63 26.64 26.93
C ILE A 260 -7.53 26.18 25.96
N ALA A 261 -6.39 25.73 26.49
CA ALA A 261 -5.30 25.20 25.67
C ALA A 261 -5.72 23.94 24.90
N GLY A 262 -6.53 23.07 25.51
CA GLY A 262 -7.04 21.86 24.89
C GLY A 262 -8.19 22.07 23.91
N PHE A 263 -8.78 23.26 23.85
CA PHE A 263 -9.87 23.65 22.94
C PHE A 263 -9.34 24.23 21.61
N SER A 264 -8.02 24.24 21.41
CA SER A 264 -7.34 24.77 20.22
C SER A 264 -7.28 23.77 19.06
#